data_AF-A0A2Z2MFR0-F1
#
_entry.id   AF-A0A2Z2MFR0-F1
#
_cell.length_a   1.000
_cell.length_b   1.000
_cell.length_c   1.000
_cell.angle_alpha   90.00
_cell.angle_beta   90.00
_cell.angle_gamma   90.00
#
_symmetry.space_group_name_H-M   'P 1'
#
loop_
_entity.id
_entity.type
_entity.pdbx_description
1 polymer ?
#
loop_
_entity_poly.entity_id
_entity_poly.type
_entity_poly.pdbx_seq_one_letter_code
_entity_poly.pdbx_strand_id
1 'polypeptide(L)'
;MRGDKRKKSKIEELIKKGLGTSEIARQLGVTPAYVSKVKREIRNKRMINEGEREAEVFKLLKEGKSPVDIVIELKLPAEEVNRIYEKYLELNNLPPVTQLDIMDYVDESCESIREEILGEIREYIQRAITEVHRKLSKDVEEIQAKTEELGKEKDDMKKLLIWSIGELSRILAQISIESLIERMIVVQSFPETLSKSQLSMYQEAAEDACKMFILSNPNPSEVQKIVSKLETFKQSFEMSGDKEAVNRINVLLKILTKYQVKTG
;
A
#
# COMPACT_ATOMS: atom_id res chain seq x y z
N MET A 1 -40.07 29.57 -89.05
CA MET A 1 -39.68 28.81 -87.82
C MET A 1 -40.30 29.29 -86.50
N ARG A 2 -41.28 30.23 -86.45
CA ARG A 2 -41.93 30.67 -85.19
C ARG A 2 -43.14 29.82 -84.76
N GLY A 3 -43.74 29.04 -85.67
CA GLY A 3 -44.93 28.22 -85.40
C GLY A 3 -44.67 26.96 -84.56
N ASP A 4 -43.48 26.37 -84.65
CA ASP A 4 -43.17 25.08 -84.01
C ASP A 4 -42.88 25.23 -82.50
N LYS A 5 -42.18 26.29 -82.09
CA LYS A 5 -41.97 26.63 -80.67
C LYS A 5 -43.29 26.92 -79.94
N ARG A 6 -44.21 27.66 -80.56
CA ARG A 6 -45.54 27.97 -79.98
C ARG A 6 -46.39 26.71 -79.79
N LYS A 7 -46.31 25.74 -80.70
CA LYS A 7 -47.00 24.45 -80.57
C LYS A 7 -46.41 23.58 -79.47
N LYS A 8 -45.07 23.50 -79.35
CA LYS A 8 -44.40 22.78 -78.24
C LYS A 8 -44.76 23.35 -76.86
N SER A 9 -44.78 24.67 -76.70
CA SER A 9 -45.15 25.31 -75.41
C SER A 9 -46.59 25.01 -75.00
N LYS A 10 -47.54 25.00 -75.96
CA LYS A 10 -48.93 24.61 -75.69
C LYS A 10 -49.07 23.13 -75.34
N ILE A 11 -48.30 22.26 -75.99
CA ILE A 11 -48.26 20.82 -75.62
C ILE A 11 -47.78 20.66 -74.17
N GLU A 12 -46.74 21.40 -73.76
CA GLU A 12 -46.23 21.34 -72.39
C GLU A 12 -47.26 21.79 -71.34
N GLU A 13 -47.99 22.89 -71.60
CA GLU A 13 -49.08 23.33 -70.71
C GLU A 13 -50.20 22.30 -70.58
N LEU A 14 -50.61 21.68 -71.69
CA LEU A 14 -51.67 20.68 -71.68
C LEU A 14 -51.21 19.37 -70.99
N ILE A 15 -49.93 19.01 -71.10
CA ILE A 15 -49.35 17.91 -70.32
C ILE A 15 -49.38 18.24 -68.82
N LYS A 16 -49.04 19.47 -68.42
CA LYS A 16 -49.09 19.91 -67.01
C LYS A 16 -50.51 19.87 -66.44
N LYS A 17 -51.52 20.08 -67.29
CA LYS A 17 -52.95 19.94 -66.94
C LYS A 17 -53.45 18.49 -66.90
N GLY A 18 -52.59 17.50 -67.17
CA GLY A 18 -52.94 16.07 -67.10
C GLY A 18 -53.63 15.50 -68.35
N LEU A 19 -53.69 16.23 -69.47
CA LEU A 19 -54.37 15.74 -70.67
C LEU A 19 -53.62 14.59 -71.36
N GLY A 20 -54.38 13.67 -71.95
CA GLY A 20 -53.85 12.55 -72.71
C GLY A 20 -53.30 12.95 -74.09
N THR A 21 -52.35 12.18 -74.62
CA THR A 21 -51.68 12.45 -75.91
C THR A 21 -52.66 12.66 -77.07
N SER A 22 -53.72 11.84 -77.15
CA SER A 22 -54.74 11.92 -78.22
C SER A 22 -55.62 13.17 -78.10
N GLU A 23 -55.87 13.63 -76.88
CA GLU A 23 -56.70 14.79 -76.59
C GLU A 23 -55.95 16.10 -76.90
N ILE A 24 -54.68 16.15 -76.52
CA ILE A 24 -53.75 17.23 -76.88
C ILE A 24 -53.59 17.33 -78.41
N ALA A 25 -53.47 16.18 -79.09
CA ALA A 25 -53.35 16.12 -80.55
C ALA A 25 -54.57 16.71 -81.25
N ARG A 26 -55.78 16.37 -80.77
CA ARG A 26 -57.06 16.88 -81.28
C ARG A 26 -57.21 18.39 -81.05
N GLN A 27 -56.87 18.88 -79.85
CA GLN A 27 -57.00 20.31 -79.51
C GLN A 27 -56.03 21.22 -80.29
N LEU A 28 -54.85 20.72 -80.64
CA LEU A 28 -53.80 21.51 -81.29
C LEU A 28 -53.68 21.26 -82.79
N GLY A 29 -54.50 20.37 -83.37
CA GLY A 29 -54.45 20.00 -84.78
C GLY A 29 -53.10 19.39 -85.18
N VAL A 30 -52.53 18.54 -84.33
CA VAL A 30 -51.24 17.86 -84.55
C VAL A 30 -51.41 16.35 -84.47
N THR A 31 -50.45 15.57 -84.98
CA THR A 31 -50.50 14.10 -84.88
C THR A 31 -50.15 13.64 -83.45
N PRO A 32 -50.79 12.57 -82.94
CA PRO A 32 -50.43 11.98 -81.64
C PRO A 32 -48.94 11.61 -81.54
N ALA A 33 -48.32 11.18 -82.64
CA ALA A 33 -46.88 10.89 -82.71
C ALA A 33 -46.02 12.13 -82.41
N TYR A 34 -46.40 13.32 -82.90
CA TYR A 34 -45.72 14.57 -82.60
C TYR A 34 -45.83 14.93 -81.10
N VAL A 35 -47.01 14.75 -80.49
CA VAL A 35 -47.20 14.96 -79.04
C VAL A 35 -46.34 13.99 -78.22
N SER A 36 -46.30 12.71 -78.59
CA SER A 36 -45.45 11.70 -77.93
C SER A 36 -43.96 12.05 -78.03
N LYS A 37 -43.49 12.53 -79.19
CA LYS A 37 -42.11 12.98 -79.37
C LYS A 37 -41.78 14.16 -78.46
N VAL A 38 -42.66 15.16 -78.39
CA VAL A 38 -42.48 16.34 -77.52
C VAL A 38 -42.52 15.93 -76.03
N LYS A 39 -43.42 15.03 -75.64
CA LYS A 39 -43.50 14.49 -74.27
C LYS A 39 -42.20 13.76 -73.88
N ARG A 40 -41.61 12.97 -74.80
CA ARG A 40 -40.32 12.31 -74.60
C ARG A 40 -39.17 13.32 -74.50
N GLU A 41 -39.15 14.34 -75.36
CA GLU A 41 -38.16 15.43 -75.29
C GLU A 41 -38.23 16.18 -73.94
N ILE A 42 -39.43 16.47 -73.44
CA ILE A 42 -39.63 17.12 -72.13
C ILE A 42 -39.14 16.21 -70.99
N ARG A 43 -39.48 14.91 -71.02
CA ARG A 43 -39.03 13.95 -70.02
C ARG A 43 -37.50 13.82 -70.00
N ASN A 44 -36.87 13.66 -71.15
CA ASN A 44 -35.41 13.55 -71.25
C ASN A 44 -34.71 14.81 -70.74
N LYS A 45 -35.24 16.00 -71.05
CA LYS A 45 -34.70 17.26 -70.52
C LYS A 45 -34.82 17.35 -68.99
N ARG A 46 -35.91 16.88 -68.40
CA ARG A 46 -36.06 16.82 -66.94
C ARG A 46 -35.01 15.90 -66.31
N MET A 47 -34.82 14.71 -66.86
CA MET A 47 -33.82 13.75 -66.36
C MET A 47 -32.38 14.29 -66.46
N ILE A 48 -32.04 14.97 -67.55
CA ILE A 48 -30.71 15.60 -67.70
C ILE A 48 -30.53 16.70 -66.65
N ASN A 49 -31.52 17.58 -66.48
CA ASN A 49 -31.45 18.66 -65.49
C ASN A 49 -31.40 18.13 -64.05
N GLU A 50 -32.11 17.04 -63.74
CA GLU A 50 -32.04 16.38 -62.43
C GLU A 50 -30.66 15.77 -62.18
N GLY A 51 -30.08 15.09 -63.16
CA GLY A 51 -28.73 14.52 -63.05
C GLY A 51 -27.63 15.58 -62.91
N GLU A 52 -27.74 16.71 -63.62
CA GLU A 52 -26.82 17.85 -63.49
C GLU A 52 -26.87 18.46 -62.07
N ARG A 53 -28.08 18.60 -61.50
CA ARG A 53 -28.26 19.09 -60.12
C ARG A 53 -27.71 18.11 -59.08
N GLU A 54 -27.99 16.82 -59.23
CA GLU A 54 -27.43 15.78 -58.35
C GLU A 54 -25.90 15.80 -58.37
N ALA A 55 -25.29 15.94 -59.56
CA ALA A 55 -23.84 16.01 -59.70
C ALA A 55 -23.23 17.25 -59.04
N GLU A 56 -23.91 18.40 -59.12
CA GLU A 56 -23.47 19.65 -58.49
C GLU A 56 -23.54 19.55 -56.95
N VAL A 57 -24.63 19.01 -56.40
CA VAL A 57 -24.76 18.73 -54.97
C VAL A 57 -23.67 17.75 -54.49
N PHE A 58 -23.42 16.67 -55.23
CA PHE A 58 -22.37 15.69 -54.88
C PHE A 58 -20.98 16.32 -54.86
N LYS A 59 -20.70 17.25 -55.77
CA LYS A 59 -19.43 17.98 -55.81
C LYS A 59 -19.25 18.82 -54.54
N LEU A 60 -20.25 19.59 -54.15
CA LEU A 60 -20.20 20.41 -52.93
C LEU A 60 -20.09 19.56 -51.66
N LEU A 61 -20.77 18.41 -51.60
CA LEU A 61 -20.64 17.45 -50.50
C LEU A 61 -19.21 16.90 -50.39
N LYS A 62 -18.56 16.58 -51.52
CA LYS A 62 -17.15 16.15 -51.54
C LYS A 62 -16.18 17.25 -51.09
N GLU A 63 -16.54 18.51 -51.31
CA GLU A 63 -15.79 19.68 -50.84
C GLU A 63 -16.01 19.96 -49.34
N GLY A 64 -16.85 19.17 -48.65
CA GLY A 64 -17.11 19.27 -47.21
C GLY A 64 -18.19 20.29 -46.83
N LYS A 65 -18.98 20.77 -47.79
CA LYS A 65 -20.12 21.67 -47.51
C LYS A 65 -21.24 20.92 -46.79
N SER A 66 -21.88 21.58 -45.82
CA SER A 66 -23.04 20.99 -45.14
C SER A 66 -24.29 21.01 -46.05
N PRO A 67 -25.26 20.10 -45.86
CA PRO A 67 -26.54 20.15 -46.58
C PRO A 67 -27.24 21.51 -46.49
N VAL A 68 -27.10 22.21 -45.36
CA VAL A 68 -27.66 23.56 -45.15
C VAL A 68 -26.98 24.59 -46.06
N ASP A 69 -25.64 24.56 -46.14
CA ASP A 69 -24.89 25.47 -47.03
C ASP A 69 -25.27 25.25 -48.49
N ILE A 70 -25.48 23.99 -48.88
CA ILE A 70 -25.87 23.63 -50.25
C ILE A 70 -27.28 24.14 -50.60
N VAL A 71 -28.23 24.05 -49.66
CA VAL A 71 -29.58 24.63 -49.82
C VAL A 71 -29.48 26.13 -50.08
N ILE A 72 -28.62 26.83 -49.33
CA ILE A 72 -28.41 28.27 -49.47
C ILE A 72 -27.74 28.60 -50.81
N GLU A 73 -26.69 27.87 -51.17
CA GLU A 73 -25.84 28.13 -52.33
C GLU A 73 -26.55 27.84 -53.66
N LEU A 74 -27.21 26.68 -53.76
CA LEU A 74 -27.89 26.24 -54.98
C LEU A 74 -29.38 26.64 -55.05
N LYS A 75 -29.92 27.21 -53.97
CA LYS A 75 -31.35 27.58 -53.84
C LYS A 75 -32.29 26.42 -54.14
N LEU A 76 -31.90 25.21 -53.74
CA LEU A 76 -32.69 23.99 -53.87
C LEU A 76 -33.59 23.80 -52.63
N PRO A 77 -34.75 23.13 -52.75
CA PRO A 77 -35.54 22.72 -51.60
C PRO A 77 -34.74 21.82 -50.65
N ALA A 78 -34.93 21.99 -49.35
CA ALA A 78 -34.20 21.22 -48.34
C ALA A 78 -34.45 19.71 -48.47
N GLU A 79 -35.68 19.32 -48.81
CA GLU A 79 -36.06 17.93 -49.04
C GLU A 79 -35.34 17.33 -50.25
N GLU A 80 -35.10 18.13 -51.30
CA GLU A 80 -34.35 17.69 -52.49
C GLU A 80 -32.87 17.46 -52.14
N VAL A 81 -32.25 18.38 -51.39
CA VAL A 81 -30.85 18.24 -50.96
C VAL A 81 -30.68 17.07 -49.99
N ASN A 82 -31.58 16.88 -49.03
CA ASN A 82 -31.53 15.75 -48.09
C ASN A 82 -31.61 14.40 -48.81
N ARG A 83 -32.55 14.24 -49.76
CA ARG A 83 -32.65 13.02 -50.56
C ARG A 83 -31.37 12.73 -51.34
N ILE A 84 -30.74 13.77 -51.89
CA ILE A 84 -29.47 13.63 -52.63
C ILE A 84 -28.32 13.31 -51.65
N TYR A 85 -28.33 13.89 -50.45
CA TYR A 85 -27.35 13.59 -49.40
C TYR A 85 -27.43 12.14 -48.91
N GLU A 86 -28.62 11.60 -48.65
CA GLU A 86 -28.82 10.19 -48.31
C GLU A 86 -28.26 9.26 -49.39
N LYS A 87 -28.58 9.54 -50.65
CA LYS A 87 -28.03 8.81 -51.82
C LYS A 87 -26.51 8.92 -51.89
N TYR A 88 -25.94 10.09 -51.55
CA TYR A 88 -24.49 10.28 -51.48
C TYR A 88 -23.87 9.40 -50.39
N LEU A 89 -24.47 9.34 -49.20
CA LEU A 89 -24.00 8.49 -48.10
C LEU A 89 -24.03 7.00 -48.52
N GLU A 90 -25.15 6.54 -49.07
CA GLU A 90 -25.30 5.16 -49.57
C GLU A 90 -24.25 4.81 -50.62
N LEU A 91 -24.04 5.67 -51.62
CA LEU A 91 -23.08 5.42 -52.70
C LEU A 91 -21.62 5.39 -52.23
N ASN A 92 -21.29 6.06 -51.12
CA ASN A 92 -19.96 6.04 -50.53
C ASN A 92 -19.83 4.97 -49.42
N ASN A 93 -20.86 4.14 -49.20
CA ASN A 93 -20.95 3.20 -48.08
C ASN A 93 -20.74 3.90 -46.72
N LEU A 94 -21.16 5.16 -46.61
CA LEU A 94 -21.11 5.89 -45.35
C LEU A 94 -22.39 5.61 -44.57
N PRO A 95 -22.29 5.17 -43.31
CA PRO A 95 -23.47 5.00 -42.49
C PRO A 95 -24.17 6.36 -42.32
N PRO A 96 -25.52 6.39 -42.25
CA PRO A 96 -26.27 7.58 -41.88
C PRO A 96 -26.15 7.82 -40.36
N VAL A 97 -24.93 7.89 -39.88
CA VAL A 97 -24.60 8.24 -38.50
C VAL A 97 -24.41 9.74 -38.45
N THR A 98 -25.12 10.35 -37.52
CA THR A 98 -24.87 11.74 -37.16
C THR A 98 -23.50 11.85 -36.50
N GLN A 99 -22.95 13.06 -36.45
CA GLN A 99 -21.76 13.31 -35.64
C GLN A 99 -21.98 12.89 -34.16
N LEU A 100 -23.23 12.96 -33.67
CA LEU A 100 -23.59 12.52 -32.32
C LEU A 100 -23.44 11.01 -32.14
N ASP A 101 -23.90 10.20 -33.10
CA ASP A 101 -23.76 8.73 -33.00
C ASP A 101 -22.29 8.28 -33.00
N ILE A 102 -21.43 9.00 -33.73
CA ILE A 102 -19.98 8.76 -33.72
C ILE A 102 -19.39 9.15 -32.36
N MET A 103 -19.81 10.28 -31.79
CA MET A 103 -19.35 10.72 -30.47
C MET A 103 -19.76 9.73 -29.38
N ASP A 104 -21.02 9.27 -29.38
CA ASP A 104 -21.51 8.29 -28.40
C ASP A 104 -20.72 6.98 -28.49
N TYR A 105 -20.45 6.48 -29.70
CA TYR A 105 -19.63 5.28 -29.88
C TYR A 105 -18.17 5.47 -29.39
N VAL A 106 -17.59 6.64 -29.64
CA VAL A 106 -16.23 6.96 -29.17
C VAL A 106 -16.22 7.05 -27.65
N ASP A 107 -17.21 7.68 -27.04
CA ASP A 107 -17.33 7.79 -25.58
C ASP A 107 -17.48 6.41 -24.92
N GLU A 108 -18.34 5.54 -25.45
CA GLU A 108 -18.48 4.15 -24.99
C GLU A 108 -17.17 3.37 -25.12
N SER A 109 -16.49 3.51 -26.26
CA SER A 109 -15.20 2.85 -26.50
C SER A 109 -14.11 3.38 -25.55
N CYS A 110 -14.09 4.69 -25.29
CA CYS A 110 -13.17 5.31 -24.36
C CYS A 110 -13.40 4.85 -22.92
N GLU A 111 -14.64 4.73 -22.47
CA GLU A 111 -14.93 4.19 -21.13
C GLU A 111 -14.56 2.71 -21.03
N SER A 112 -14.81 1.90 -22.08
CA SER A 112 -14.36 0.50 -22.09
C SER A 112 -12.84 0.36 -21.98
N ILE A 113 -12.08 1.15 -22.76
CA ILE A 113 -10.61 1.14 -22.71
C ILE A 113 -10.12 1.64 -21.35
N ARG A 114 -10.77 2.65 -20.79
CA ARG A 114 -10.43 3.19 -19.47
C ARG A 114 -10.60 2.15 -18.38
N GLU A 115 -11.72 1.43 -18.35
CA GLU A 115 -11.97 0.38 -17.35
C GLU A 115 -11.00 -0.79 -17.47
N GLU A 116 -10.62 -1.17 -18.69
CA GLU A 116 -9.60 -2.20 -18.93
C GLU A 116 -8.23 -1.77 -18.35
N ILE A 117 -7.76 -0.57 -18.71
CA ILE A 117 -6.48 -0.02 -18.20
C ILE A 117 -6.52 0.13 -16.68
N LEU A 118 -7.61 0.64 -16.12
CA LEU A 118 -7.77 0.78 -14.66
C LEU A 118 -7.79 -0.58 -13.96
N GLY A 119 -8.36 -1.61 -14.60
CA GLY A 119 -8.34 -2.99 -14.14
C GLY A 119 -6.91 -3.55 -14.04
N GLU A 120 -6.12 -3.42 -15.11
CA GLU A 120 -4.73 -3.88 -15.13
C GLU A 120 -3.86 -3.16 -14.10
N ILE A 121 -3.99 -1.83 -14.00
CA ILE A 121 -3.27 -1.02 -13.00
C ILE A 121 -3.65 -1.45 -11.58
N ARG A 122 -4.95 -1.67 -11.32
CA ARG A 122 -5.42 -2.13 -10.01
C ARG A 122 -4.84 -3.49 -9.65
N GLU A 123 -4.83 -4.44 -10.59
CA GLU A 123 -4.26 -5.76 -10.36
C GLU A 123 -2.75 -5.71 -10.11
N TYR A 124 -2.03 -4.91 -10.89
CA TYR A 124 -0.59 -4.68 -10.70
C TYR A 124 -0.29 -4.10 -9.31
N ILE A 125 -1.00 -3.05 -8.90
CA ILE A 125 -0.87 -2.45 -7.57
C ILE A 125 -1.18 -3.48 -6.48
N GLN A 126 -2.25 -4.26 -6.64
CA GLN A 126 -2.63 -5.27 -5.66
C GLN A 126 -1.57 -6.37 -5.50
N ARG A 127 -0.96 -6.81 -6.61
CA ARG A 127 0.17 -7.76 -6.59
C ARG A 127 1.37 -7.16 -5.88
N ALA A 128 1.73 -5.91 -6.17
CA ALA A 128 2.84 -5.22 -5.52
C ALA A 128 2.62 -5.06 -4.01
N ILE A 129 1.41 -4.65 -3.58
CA ILE A 129 1.03 -4.54 -2.17
C ILE A 129 1.15 -5.91 -1.48
N THR A 130 0.64 -6.96 -2.10
CA THR A 130 0.67 -8.32 -1.54
C THR A 130 2.10 -8.80 -1.34
N GLU A 131 2.98 -8.56 -2.31
CA GLU A 131 4.39 -8.96 -2.21
C GLU A 131 5.16 -8.17 -1.14
N VAL A 132 4.91 -6.85 -1.04
CA VAL A 132 5.49 -6.02 0.03
C VAL A 132 4.99 -6.49 1.40
N HIS A 133 3.69 -6.74 1.54
CA HIS A 133 3.12 -7.24 2.79
C HIS A 133 3.73 -8.59 3.19
N ARG A 134 3.88 -9.51 2.23
CA ARG A 134 4.50 -10.83 2.46
C ARG A 134 5.94 -10.70 2.98
N LYS A 135 6.75 -9.84 2.36
CA LYS A 135 8.13 -9.59 2.81
C LYS A 135 8.15 -9.00 4.22
N LEU A 136 7.33 -7.96 4.46
CA LEU A 136 7.28 -7.31 5.77
C LEU A 136 6.84 -8.26 6.88
N SER A 137 5.85 -9.13 6.62
CA SER A 137 5.41 -10.14 7.60
C SER A 137 6.53 -11.12 7.96
N LYS A 138 7.32 -11.58 6.98
CA LYS A 138 8.48 -12.44 7.22
C LYS A 138 9.55 -11.75 8.06
N ASP A 139 9.85 -10.49 7.74
CA ASP A 139 10.84 -9.71 8.49
C ASP A 139 10.38 -9.47 9.95
N VAL A 140 9.07 -9.25 10.17
CA VAL A 140 8.50 -9.12 11.52
C VAL A 140 8.63 -10.42 12.31
N GLU A 141 8.34 -11.58 11.71
CA GLU A 141 8.52 -12.89 12.36
C GLU A 141 9.99 -13.15 12.75
N GLU A 142 10.94 -12.82 11.85
CA GLU A 142 12.38 -12.96 12.13
C GLU A 142 12.83 -12.04 13.28
N ILE A 143 12.36 -10.79 13.31
CA ILE A 143 12.67 -9.84 14.39
C ILE A 143 12.07 -10.31 15.72
N GLN A 144 10.85 -10.85 15.72
CA GLN A 144 10.22 -11.39 16.92
C GLN A 144 11.01 -12.58 17.48
N ALA A 145 11.37 -13.55 16.64
CA ALA A 145 12.17 -14.70 17.04
C ALA A 145 13.52 -14.29 17.65
N LYS A 146 14.22 -13.33 17.00
CA LYS A 146 15.50 -12.80 17.51
C LYS A 146 15.33 -12.04 18.83
N THR A 147 14.22 -11.33 19.00
CA THR A 147 13.91 -10.63 20.26
C THR A 147 13.68 -11.61 21.41
N GLU A 148 12.99 -12.73 21.15
CA GLU A 148 12.79 -13.80 22.14
C GLU A 148 14.10 -14.50 22.52
N GLU A 149 14.96 -14.78 21.53
CA GLU A 149 16.29 -15.36 21.74
C GLU A 149 17.16 -14.45 22.62
N LEU A 150 17.27 -13.17 22.28
CA LEU A 150 17.99 -12.18 23.09
C LEU A 150 17.39 -12.02 24.50
N GLY A 151 16.07 -12.19 24.64
CA GLY A 151 15.39 -12.22 25.93
C GLY A 151 15.87 -13.37 26.82
N LYS A 152 15.98 -14.58 26.25
CA LYS A 152 16.49 -15.77 26.95
C LYS A 152 17.96 -15.61 27.32
N GLU A 153 18.81 -15.15 26.38
CA GLU A 153 20.23 -14.90 26.64
C GLU A 153 20.42 -13.88 27.78
N LYS A 154 19.63 -12.80 27.78
CA LYS A 154 19.65 -11.80 28.86
C LYS A 154 19.31 -12.42 30.21
N ASP A 155 18.28 -13.26 30.27
CA ASP A 155 17.87 -13.91 31.52
C ASP A 155 18.93 -14.91 32.01
N ASP A 156 19.57 -15.64 31.10
CA ASP A 156 20.64 -16.57 31.44
C ASP A 156 21.91 -15.84 31.90
N MET A 157 22.29 -14.74 31.23
CA MET A 157 23.36 -13.86 31.70
C MET A 157 23.06 -13.26 33.08
N LYS A 158 21.81 -12.88 33.34
CA LYS A 158 21.40 -12.36 34.65
C LYS A 158 21.54 -13.44 35.73
N LYS A 159 21.13 -14.68 35.46
CA LYS A 159 21.33 -15.81 36.40
C LYS A 159 22.82 -16.05 36.67
N LEU A 160 23.64 -16.06 35.63
CA LEU A 160 25.09 -16.26 35.75
C LEU A 160 25.76 -15.15 36.57
N LEU A 161 25.34 -13.89 36.37
CA LEU A 161 25.84 -12.75 37.13
C LEU A 161 25.44 -12.85 38.61
N ILE A 162 24.17 -13.14 38.90
CA ILE A 162 23.69 -13.34 40.28
C ILE A 162 24.48 -14.46 40.96
N TRP A 163 24.67 -15.59 40.26
CA TRP A 163 25.45 -16.71 40.77
C TRP A 163 26.91 -16.30 41.06
N SER A 164 27.55 -15.61 40.12
CA SER A 164 28.94 -15.13 40.27
C SER A 164 29.10 -14.15 41.44
N ILE A 165 28.15 -13.23 41.61
CA ILE A 165 28.10 -12.30 42.75
C ILE A 165 27.97 -13.07 44.06
N GLY A 166 27.10 -14.10 44.09
CA GLY A 166 26.97 -15.00 45.23
C GLY A 166 28.29 -15.67 45.61
N GLU A 167 28.95 -16.27 44.63
CA GLU A 167 30.21 -16.99 44.85
C GLU A 167 31.36 -16.06 45.29
N LEU A 168 31.50 -14.89 44.67
CA LEU A 168 32.50 -13.91 45.08
C LEU A 168 32.24 -13.38 46.49
N SER A 169 30.97 -13.12 46.84
CA SER A 169 30.60 -12.66 48.18
C SER A 169 30.90 -13.72 49.24
N ARG A 170 30.67 -15.00 48.91
CA ARG A 170 31.02 -16.16 49.74
C ARG A 170 32.52 -16.23 50.02
N ILE A 171 33.33 -16.15 48.96
CA ILE A 171 34.80 -16.17 49.07
C ILE A 171 35.31 -14.97 49.88
N LEU A 172 34.78 -13.77 49.62
CA LEU A 172 35.18 -12.55 50.33
C LEU A 172 34.88 -12.63 51.83
N ALA A 173 33.70 -13.12 52.22
CA ALA A 173 33.36 -13.33 53.63
C ALA A 173 34.30 -14.34 54.28
N GLN A 174 34.59 -15.45 53.62
CA GLN A 174 35.50 -16.46 54.14
C GLN A 174 36.90 -15.90 54.39
N ILE A 175 37.50 -15.22 53.40
CA ILE A 175 38.84 -14.63 53.52
C ILE A 175 38.88 -13.56 54.62
N SER A 176 37.86 -12.70 54.70
CA SER A 176 37.82 -11.61 55.67
C SER A 176 37.71 -12.13 57.10
N ILE A 177 36.91 -13.17 57.32
CA ILE A 177 36.78 -13.85 58.60
C ILE A 177 38.09 -14.54 58.99
N GLU A 178 38.69 -15.30 58.07
CA GLU A 178 39.97 -15.99 58.31
C GLU A 178 41.09 -14.99 58.67
N SER A 179 41.18 -13.89 57.93
CA SER A 179 42.18 -12.84 58.20
C SER A 179 41.99 -12.19 59.58
N LEU A 180 40.75 -11.88 59.96
CA LEU A 180 40.46 -11.34 61.30
C LEU A 180 40.90 -12.33 62.39
N ILE A 181 40.55 -13.61 62.24
CA ILE A 181 40.88 -14.65 63.21
C ILE A 181 42.40 -14.82 63.35
N GLU A 182 43.14 -14.91 62.23
CA GLU A 182 44.60 -15.00 62.25
C GLU A 182 45.23 -13.82 63.01
N ARG A 183 44.74 -12.60 62.76
CA ARG A 183 45.22 -11.39 63.46
C ARG A 183 44.89 -11.43 64.96
N MET A 184 43.73 -11.94 65.35
CA MET A 184 43.36 -12.12 66.75
C MET A 184 44.28 -13.12 67.46
N ILE A 185 44.60 -14.25 66.81
CA ILE A 185 45.56 -15.24 67.34
C ILE A 185 46.96 -14.62 67.54
N VAL A 186 47.41 -13.81 66.57
CA VAL A 186 48.70 -13.09 66.67
C VAL A 186 48.70 -12.11 67.85
N VAL A 187 47.63 -11.32 68.02
CA VAL A 187 47.52 -10.36 69.14
C VAL A 187 47.50 -11.09 70.48
N GLN A 188 46.80 -12.21 70.57
CA GLN A 188 46.76 -13.02 71.79
C GLN A 188 48.15 -13.59 72.14
N SER A 189 48.93 -13.98 71.13
CA SER A 189 50.27 -14.53 71.31
C SER A 189 51.34 -13.45 71.51
N PHE A 190 51.12 -12.25 70.95
CA PHE A 190 52.05 -11.13 70.91
C PHE A 190 51.31 -9.78 71.03
N PRO A 191 50.92 -9.36 72.24
CA PRO A 191 50.04 -8.19 72.45
C PRO A 191 50.60 -6.87 71.92
N GLU A 192 51.92 -6.76 71.77
CA GLU A 192 52.61 -5.54 71.34
C GLU A 192 52.58 -5.33 69.81
N THR A 193 52.19 -6.35 69.03
CA THR A 193 52.40 -6.37 67.57
C THR A 193 51.31 -5.69 66.74
N LEU A 194 50.13 -5.45 67.31
CA LEU A 194 49.00 -4.86 66.59
C LEU A 194 48.29 -3.81 67.43
N SER A 195 48.09 -2.64 66.84
CA SER A 195 47.32 -1.58 67.48
C SER A 195 45.83 -1.93 67.50
N LYS A 196 45.10 -1.42 68.52
CA LYS A 196 43.63 -1.52 68.58
C LYS A 196 42.95 -0.97 67.32
N SER A 197 43.54 0.06 66.69
CA SER A 197 43.06 0.64 65.43
C SER A 197 43.10 -0.38 64.29
N GLN A 198 44.20 -1.13 64.14
CA GLN A 198 44.32 -2.14 63.10
C GLN A 198 43.31 -3.28 63.30
N LEU A 199 43.15 -3.77 64.53
CA LEU A 199 42.12 -4.78 64.84
C LEU A 199 40.69 -4.28 64.55
N SER A 200 40.40 -3.00 64.80
CA SER A 200 39.10 -2.40 64.47
C SER A 200 38.85 -2.40 62.96
N MET A 201 39.87 -2.08 62.15
CA MET A 201 39.75 -2.11 60.68
C MET A 201 39.46 -3.53 60.15
N TYR A 202 40.14 -4.55 60.69
CA TYR A 202 39.86 -5.94 60.31
C TYR A 202 38.45 -6.40 60.73
N GLN A 203 37.98 -5.95 61.89
CA GLN A 203 36.63 -6.22 62.36
C GLN A 203 35.58 -5.62 61.41
N GLU A 204 35.73 -4.34 61.07
CA GLU A 204 34.82 -3.64 60.16
C GLU A 204 34.78 -4.32 58.78
N ALA A 205 35.96 -4.68 58.24
CA ALA A 205 36.06 -5.42 56.98
C ALA A 205 35.34 -6.77 57.03
N ALA A 206 35.49 -7.53 58.14
CA ALA A 206 34.81 -8.82 58.31
C ALA A 206 33.29 -8.65 58.48
N GLU A 207 32.83 -7.60 59.16
CA GLU A 207 31.41 -7.28 59.29
C GLU A 207 30.79 -6.93 57.94
N ASP A 208 31.46 -6.08 57.15
CA ASP A 208 30.97 -5.68 55.84
C ASP A 208 30.99 -6.84 54.84
N ALA A 209 32.02 -7.69 54.88
CA ALA A 209 32.06 -8.92 54.10
C ALA A 209 30.91 -9.88 54.47
N CYS A 210 30.61 -10.03 55.76
CA CYS A 210 29.44 -10.79 56.23
C CYS A 210 28.13 -10.20 55.71
N LYS A 211 27.94 -8.88 55.78
CA LYS A 211 26.73 -8.20 55.28
C LYS A 211 26.58 -8.41 53.77
N MET A 212 27.66 -8.25 53.00
CA MET A 212 27.68 -8.48 51.55
C MET A 212 27.34 -9.93 51.19
N PHE A 213 27.91 -10.89 51.92
CA PHE A 213 27.57 -12.31 51.78
C PHE A 213 26.10 -12.58 52.07
N ILE A 214 25.52 -11.98 53.11
CA ILE A 214 24.09 -12.11 53.38
C ILE A 214 23.23 -11.48 52.26
N LEU A 215 23.61 -10.31 51.76
CA LEU A 215 22.90 -9.63 50.66
C LEU A 215 22.95 -10.42 49.35
N SER A 216 23.95 -11.29 49.15
CA SER A 216 24.02 -12.19 48.01
C SER A 216 23.11 -13.42 48.13
N ASN A 217 22.25 -13.47 49.16
CA ASN A 217 21.26 -14.52 49.42
C ASN A 217 21.83 -15.94 49.39
N PRO A 218 22.79 -16.26 50.27
CA PRO A 218 23.54 -17.50 50.24
C PRO A 218 22.68 -18.67 50.72
N ASN A 219 23.10 -19.88 50.37
CA ASN A 219 22.42 -21.10 50.80
C ASN A 219 22.56 -21.24 52.34
N PRO A 220 21.50 -21.62 53.08
CA PRO A 220 21.58 -21.83 54.53
C PRO A 220 22.73 -22.74 54.98
N SER A 221 23.08 -23.76 54.19
CA SER A 221 24.21 -24.64 54.48
C SER A 221 25.58 -23.94 54.43
N GLU A 222 25.74 -22.92 53.57
CA GLU A 222 26.96 -22.13 53.48
C GLU A 222 27.08 -21.17 54.67
N VAL A 223 25.98 -20.53 55.03
CA VAL A 223 25.89 -19.73 56.26
C VAL A 223 26.25 -20.59 57.46
N GLN A 224 25.70 -21.80 57.55
CA GLN A 224 25.97 -22.73 58.64
C GLN A 224 27.45 -23.15 58.71
N LYS A 225 28.13 -23.36 57.57
CA LYS A 225 29.58 -23.65 57.55
C LYS A 225 30.39 -22.51 58.17
N ILE A 226 30.08 -21.27 57.83
CA ILE A 226 30.77 -20.08 58.39
C ILE A 226 30.46 -19.95 59.89
N VAL A 227 29.19 -20.08 60.27
CA VAL A 227 28.75 -20.03 61.68
C VAL A 227 29.47 -21.10 62.51
N SER A 228 29.47 -22.35 62.06
CA SER A 228 30.16 -23.44 62.75
C SER A 228 31.66 -23.20 62.89
N LYS A 229 32.31 -22.63 61.86
CA LYS A 229 33.72 -22.23 61.94
C LYS A 229 33.95 -21.13 63.00
N LEU A 230 33.11 -20.10 63.02
CA LEU A 230 33.17 -19.02 64.01
C LEU A 230 32.93 -19.53 65.44
N GLU A 231 31.97 -20.43 65.66
CA GLU A 231 31.70 -21.02 66.97
C GLU A 231 32.89 -21.85 67.48
N THR A 232 33.56 -22.61 66.62
CA THR A 232 34.81 -23.33 66.98
C THR A 232 35.89 -22.36 67.47
N PHE A 233 36.09 -21.24 66.77
CA PHE A 233 37.07 -20.23 67.20
C PHE A 233 36.66 -19.54 68.49
N LYS A 234 35.38 -19.21 68.63
CA LYS A 234 34.83 -18.62 69.86
C LYS A 234 35.13 -19.50 71.08
N GLN A 235 34.86 -20.80 70.99
CA GLN A 235 35.19 -21.75 72.06
C GLN A 235 36.68 -21.75 72.39
N SER A 236 37.56 -21.68 71.39
CA SER A 236 39.00 -21.57 71.60
C SER A 236 39.40 -20.31 72.38
N PHE A 237 38.81 -19.15 72.06
CA PHE A 237 39.08 -17.89 72.76
C PHE A 237 38.43 -17.83 74.15
N GLU A 238 37.29 -18.50 74.35
CA GLU A 238 36.69 -18.66 75.67
C GLU A 238 37.60 -19.46 76.60
N MET A 239 38.18 -20.57 76.11
CA MET A 239 39.13 -21.38 76.88
C MET A 239 40.41 -20.63 77.26
N SER A 240 40.82 -19.65 76.46
CA SER A 240 41.99 -18.81 76.76
C SER A 240 41.68 -17.57 77.59
N GLY A 241 40.40 -17.25 77.81
CA GLY A 241 39.96 -16.08 78.57
C GLY A 241 39.97 -14.76 77.80
N ASP A 242 40.11 -14.77 76.46
CA ASP A 242 40.11 -13.55 75.64
C ASP A 242 38.69 -13.04 75.37
N LYS A 243 38.17 -12.25 76.31
CA LYS A 243 36.81 -11.68 76.23
C LYS A 243 36.61 -10.73 75.06
N GLU A 244 37.65 -10.01 74.63
CA GLU A 244 37.52 -9.06 73.52
C GLU A 244 37.37 -9.80 72.19
N ALA A 245 38.16 -10.86 72.00
CA ALA A 245 38.04 -11.77 70.86
C ALA A 245 36.64 -12.40 70.77
N VAL A 246 36.14 -12.93 71.89
CA VAL A 246 34.80 -13.54 71.96
C VAL A 246 33.71 -12.53 71.58
N ASN A 247 33.79 -11.29 72.06
CA ASN A 247 32.83 -10.25 71.70
C ASN A 247 32.83 -9.94 70.20
N ARG A 248 34.01 -9.84 69.58
CA ARG A 248 34.17 -9.60 68.13
C ARG A 248 33.53 -10.72 67.30
N ILE A 249 33.75 -11.98 67.68
CA ILE A 249 33.12 -13.13 67.03
C ILE A 249 31.59 -13.12 67.20
N ASN A 250 31.10 -12.79 68.41
CA ASN A 250 29.66 -12.69 68.66
C ASN A 250 28.97 -11.63 67.78
N VAL A 251 29.65 -10.53 67.41
CA VAL A 251 29.12 -9.54 66.46
C VAL A 251 28.91 -10.16 65.08
N LEU A 252 29.91 -10.89 64.57
CA LEU A 252 29.80 -11.58 63.27
C LEU A 252 28.71 -12.64 63.28
N LEU A 253 28.66 -13.46 64.34
CA LEU A 253 27.59 -14.46 64.52
C LEU A 253 26.21 -13.80 64.53
N LYS A 254 26.05 -12.65 65.17
CA LYS A 254 24.78 -11.90 65.20
C LYS A 254 24.36 -11.41 63.81
N ILE A 255 25.32 -11.02 62.95
CA ILE A 255 25.03 -10.63 61.55
C ILE A 255 24.52 -11.85 60.77
N LEU A 256 25.20 -12.99 60.88
CA LEU A 256 24.87 -14.20 60.13
C LEU A 256 23.57 -14.87 60.60
N THR A 257 23.30 -14.87 61.91
CA THR A 257 22.09 -15.49 62.50
C THR A 257 20.82 -14.66 62.26
N LYS A 258 20.92 -13.32 62.19
CA LYS A 258 19.80 -12.45 61.79
C LYS A 258 19.24 -12.79 60.41
N TYR A 259 20.06 -13.37 59.52
CA TYR A 259 19.61 -13.83 58.21
C TYR A 259 18.79 -15.11 58.30
N GLN A 260 19.20 -16.10 59.09
CA GLN A 260 18.50 -17.38 59.23
C GLN A 260 17.04 -17.22 59.69
N VAL A 261 16.75 -16.20 60.53
CA VAL A 261 15.39 -15.88 61.00
C VAL A 261 14.50 -15.28 59.91
N LYS A 262 15.08 -14.69 58.85
CA LYS A 262 14.32 -14.08 57.74
C LYS A 262 13.97 -15.06 56.63
N THR A 263 14.66 -16.18 56.53
CA THR A 263 14.54 -17.14 55.40
C THR A 263 13.84 -18.45 55.76
N GLY A 264 13.56 -18.69 57.04
CA GLY A 264 12.76 -19.83 57.52
C GLY A 264 11.32 -19.41 57.81
#